data_AF-A0A947RQ35-F1
#
_entry.id   AF-A0A947RQ35-F1
#
_cell.length_a   1.000
_cell.length_b   1.000
_cell.length_c   1.000
_cell.angle_alpha   90.00
_cell.angle_beta   90.00
_cell.angle_gamma   90.00
#
_symmetry.space_group_name_H-M   'P 1'
#
loop_
_entity.id
_entity.type
_entity.pdbx_description
1 polymer ?
#
loop_
_entity_poly.entity_id
_entity_poly.type
_entity_poly.pdbx_seq_one_letter_code
_entity_poly.pdbx_strand_id
1 'polypeptide(L)'
;MLSNPLRTYLQSNVKVLYVIWIAFQVAAALYYLIARVMGQNWPPEDRVEIGYAPVFYICAALLAVASFLYQRRAFSEAKLSGSLTVEPNPNSLTTVAQARNDAYAALGEADRSLVKSFAYVQTSYIVTWAQQEAIAILGLMLAILTRDTTNTVLFNLVAIALLFVTRPTPLPLLERATKRLQYGGGDD
;
A
#
# COMPACT_ATOMS: atom_id res chain seq x y z
N MET A 1 3.23 -11.42 25.74
CA MET A 1 1.84 -11.49 25.23
C MET A 1 1.35 -10.07 25.00
N LEU A 2 0.75 -9.77 23.83
CA LEU A 2 0.15 -8.44 23.58
C LEU A 2 -1.00 -8.19 24.56
N SER A 3 -1.09 -6.98 25.12
CA SER A 3 -2.21 -6.58 25.97
C SER A 3 -3.55 -6.67 25.20
N ASN A 4 -4.63 -7.07 25.87
CA ASN A 4 -5.97 -7.11 25.26
C ASN A 4 -6.38 -5.81 24.54
N PRO A 5 -6.17 -4.60 25.10
CA PRO A 5 -6.50 -3.36 24.40
C PRO A 5 -5.66 -3.16 23.12
N LEU A 6 -4.36 -3.45 23.16
CA LEU A 6 -3.50 -3.34 21.99
C LEU A 6 -3.91 -4.32 20.88
N ARG A 7 -4.27 -5.56 21.23
CA ARG A 7 -4.75 -6.56 20.26
C ARG A 7 -6.00 -6.07 19.53
N THR A 8 -6.98 -5.55 20.27
CA THR A 8 -8.22 -5.02 19.69
C THR A 8 -7.94 -3.83 18.78
N TYR A 9 -7.07 -2.92 19.20
CA TYR A 9 -6.64 -1.79 18.37
C TYR A 9 -5.98 -2.25 17.08
N LEU A 10 -5.01 -3.16 17.16
CA LEU A 10 -4.32 -3.68 15.98
C LEU A 10 -5.29 -4.40 15.04
N GLN A 11 -6.16 -5.29 15.55
CA GLN A 11 -7.15 -5.99 14.73
C GLN A 11 -8.08 -5.02 13.98
N SER A 12 -8.52 -3.95 14.61
CA SER A 12 -9.33 -2.92 13.96
C SER A 12 -8.58 -2.27 12.79
N ASN A 13 -7.33 -1.84 13.01
CA ASN A 13 -6.54 -1.22 11.96
C ASN A 13 -6.16 -2.18 10.83
N VAL A 14 -5.95 -3.46 11.13
CA VAL A 14 -5.73 -4.49 10.10
C VAL A 14 -6.96 -4.63 9.21
N LYS A 15 -8.18 -4.61 9.76
CA LYS A 15 -9.41 -4.63 8.97
C LYS A 15 -9.49 -3.44 8.01
N VAL A 16 -9.18 -2.24 8.51
CA VAL A 16 -9.14 -1.02 7.67
C VAL A 16 -8.14 -1.19 6.52
N LEU A 17 -6.95 -1.72 6.82
CA LEU A 17 -5.91 -1.97 5.82
C LEU A 17 -6.37 -2.98 4.75
N TYR A 18 -7.11 -4.02 5.12
CA TYR A 18 -7.72 -4.96 4.17
C TYR A 18 -8.80 -4.31 3.29
N VAL A 19 -9.64 -3.45 3.86
CA VAL A 19 -10.67 -2.71 3.10
C VAL A 19 -10.00 -1.82 2.05
N ILE A 20 -8.95 -1.08 2.44
CA ILE A 20 -8.18 -0.25 1.51
C ILE A 20 -7.54 -1.10 0.41
N TRP A 21 -6.93 -2.23 0.77
CA TRP A 21 -6.34 -3.16 -0.20
C TRP A 21 -7.37 -3.68 -1.23
N ILE A 22 -8.56 -4.08 -0.78
CA ILE A 22 -9.65 -4.50 -1.67
C ILE A 22 -10.06 -3.34 -2.59
N ALA A 23 -10.13 -2.11 -2.07
CA ALA A 23 -10.48 -0.95 -2.87
C ALA A 23 -9.51 -0.74 -4.05
N PHE A 24 -8.19 -0.89 -3.83
CA PHE A 24 -7.19 -0.84 -4.92
C PHE A 24 -7.39 -1.94 -5.96
N GLN A 25 -7.72 -3.18 -5.53
CA GLN A 25 -8.00 -4.28 -6.45
C GLN A 25 -9.24 -4.01 -7.30
N VAL A 26 -10.30 -3.49 -6.68
CA VAL A 26 -11.55 -3.11 -7.36
C VAL A 26 -11.29 -1.97 -8.34
N ALA A 27 -10.50 -0.96 -7.95
CA ALA A 27 -10.12 0.15 -8.82
C ALA A 27 -9.38 -0.34 -10.09
N ALA A 28 -8.38 -1.23 -9.92
CA ALA A 28 -7.69 -1.85 -11.06
C ALA A 28 -8.66 -2.58 -12.00
N ALA A 29 -9.56 -3.40 -11.44
CA ALA A 29 -10.58 -4.09 -12.24
C ALA A 29 -11.53 -3.11 -12.97
N LEU A 30 -11.90 -2.01 -12.32
CA LEU A 30 -12.75 -0.97 -12.93
C LEU A 30 -12.06 -0.29 -14.10
N TYR A 31 -10.74 -0.03 -14.05
CA TYR A 31 -10.02 0.55 -15.19
C TYR A 31 -10.07 -0.35 -16.43
N TYR A 32 -10.01 -1.67 -16.25
CA TYR A 32 -10.23 -2.62 -17.36
C TYR A 32 -11.66 -2.51 -17.92
N LEU A 33 -12.67 -2.48 -17.05
CA LEU A 33 -14.07 -2.36 -17.48
C LEU A 33 -14.32 -1.05 -18.24
N ILE A 34 -13.76 0.06 -17.76
CA ILE A 34 -13.84 1.37 -18.43
C ILE A 34 -13.22 1.27 -19.83
N ALA A 35 -12.01 0.75 -19.96
CA ALA A 35 -11.37 0.55 -21.27
C ALA A 35 -12.23 -0.34 -22.18
N ARG A 36 -12.82 -1.41 -21.64
CA ARG A 36 -13.65 -2.34 -22.40
C ARG A 36 -14.91 -1.66 -22.94
N VAL A 37 -15.62 -0.89 -22.12
CA VAL A 37 -16.82 -0.15 -22.51
C VAL A 37 -16.48 0.92 -23.54
N MET A 38 -15.40 1.67 -23.34
CA MET A 38 -14.95 2.67 -24.33
C MET A 38 -14.59 2.00 -25.66
N GLY A 39 -13.90 0.86 -25.61
CA GLY A 39 -13.43 0.14 -26.79
C GLY A 39 -14.51 -0.51 -27.63
N GLN A 40 -15.73 -0.71 -27.11
CA GLN A 40 -16.86 -1.20 -27.92
C GLN A 40 -17.28 -0.20 -29.02
N ASN A 41 -16.97 1.09 -28.84
CA ASN A 41 -17.34 2.15 -29.76
C ASN A 41 -16.21 2.59 -30.68
N TRP A 42 -15.02 1.97 -30.59
CA TRP A 42 -13.88 2.35 -31.45
C TRP A 42 -13.95 1.61 -32.79
N PRO A 43 -13.96 2.33 -33.92
CA PRO A 43 -13.83 1.72 -35.24
C PRO A 43 -12.50 0.94 -35.32
N PRO A 44 -12.50 -0.30 -35.85
CA PRO A 44 -11.29 -1.11 -35.92
C PRO A 44 -10.21 -0.50 -36.83
N GLU A 45 -10.61 0.36 -37.76
CA GLU A 45 -9.74 1.05 -38.72
C GLU A 45 -8.94 2.21 -38.09
N ASP A 46 -9.34 2.68 -36.91
CA ASP A 46 -8.72 3.83 -36.23
C ASP A 46 -7.59 3.44 -35.26
N ARG A 47 -7.08 2.20 -35.35
CA ARG A 47 -5.96 1.78 -34.51
C ARG A 47 -4.73 2.57 -34.89
N VAL A 48 -4.25 3.37 -33.96
CA VAL A 48 -3.02 4.15 -34.15
C VAL A 48 -1.86 3.32 -33.65
N GLU A 49 -0.96 2.94 -34.54
CA GLU A 49 0.36 2.41 -34.15
C GLU A 49 1.18 3.58 -33.57
N ILE A 50 1.12 3.71 -32.24
CA ILE A 50 1.80 4.80 -31.54
C ILE A 50 3.21 4.35 -31.14
N GLY A 51 4.23 5.03 -31.68
CA GLY A 51 5.63 4.84 -31.32
C GLY A 51 5.99 5.11 -29.85
N TYR A 52 5.05 5.64 -29.05
CA TYR A 52 5.19 5.86 -27.62
C TYR A 52 4.76 4.66 -26.76
N ALA A 53 4.16 3.60 -27.31
CA ALA A 53 3.80 2.41 -26.53
C ALA A 53 4.99 1.85 -25.70
N PRO A 54 6.23 1.75 -26.23
CA PRO A 54 7.40 1.34 -25.44
C PRO A 54 7.65 2.20 -24.20
N VAL A 55 7.35 3.50 -24.25
CA VAL A 55 7.53 4.42 -23.10
C VAL A 55 6.62 4.01 -21.95
N PHE A 56 5.36 3.66 -22.21
CA PHE A 56 4.42 3.20 -21.19
C PHE A 56 4.88 1.89 -20.54
N TYR A 57 5.40 0.94 -21.34
CA TYR A 57 5.97 -0.30 -20.83
C TYR A 57 7.19 -0.05 -19.92
N ILE A 58 8.10 0.83 -20.35
CA ILE A 58 9.26 1.21 -19.55
C ILE A 58 8.82 1.87 -18.23
N CYS A 59 7.87 2.80 -18.28
CA CYS A 59 7.32 3.44 -17.07
C CYS A 59 6.68 2.42 -16.11
N ALA A 60 5.88 1.48 -16.62
CA ALA A 60 5.29 0.43 -15.80
C ALA A 60 6.34 -0.50 -15.18
N ALA A 61 7.36 -0.89 -15.94
CA ALA A 61 8.46 -1.69 -15.44
C ALA A 61 9.24 -0.96 -14.33
N LEU A 62 9.54 0.34 -14.54
CA LEU A 62 10.19 1.17 -13.53
C LEU A 62 9.34 1.31 -12.27
N LEU A 63 8.02 1.49 -12.40
CA LEU A 63 7.11 1.54 -11.25
C LEU A 63 7.07 0.20 -10.50
N ALA A 64 7.02 -0.92 -11.22
CA ALA A 64 7.03 -2.25 -10.60
C ALA A 64 8.34 -2.49 -9.82
N VAL A 65 9.49 -2.16 -10.42
CA VAL A 65 10.81 -2.28 -9.77
C VAL A 65 10.92 -1.31 -8.59
N ALA A 66 10.51 -0.06 -8.75
CA ALA A 66 10.54 0.94 -7.70
C ALA A 66 9.64 0.54 -6.51
N SER A 67 8.45 0.01 -6.79
CA SER A 67 7.53 -0.53 -5.78
C SER A 67 8.18 -1.68 -5.01
N PHE A 68 8.82 -2.62 -5.70
CA PHE A 68 9.54 -3.73 -5.06
C PHE A 68 10.72 -3.26 -4.19
N LEU A 69 11.54 -2.34 -4.70
CA LEU A 69 12.68 -1.78 -3.96
C LEU A 69 12.22 -0.94 -2.76
N TYR A 70 11.17 -0.15 -2.94
CA TYR A 70 10.55 0.64 -1.87
C TYR A 70 10.01 -0.28 -0.79
N GLN A 71 9.28 -1.33 -1.16
CA GLN A 71 8.79 -2.34 -0.22
C GLN A 71 9.97 -2.95 0.55
N ARG A 72 10.99 -3.46 -0.16
CA ARG A 72 12.17 -4.06 0.50
C ARG A 72 12.86 -3.07 1.47
N ARG A 73 12.93 -1.78 1.14
CA ARG A 73 13.56 -0.76 1.98
C ARG A 73 12.66 -0.30 3.14
N ALA A 74 11.36 -0.14 2.91
CA ALA A 74 10.40 0.32 3.90
C ALA A 74 10.16 -0.76 4.97
N PHE A 75 10.17 -2.04 4.56
CA PHE A 75 10.06 -3.18 5.46
C PHE A 75 11.41 -3.69 5.99
N SER A 76 12.53 -3.07 5.58
CA SER A 76 13.82 -3.32 6.22
C SER A 76 13.77 -2.80 7.66
N GLU A 77 14.03 -3.70 8.60
CA GLU A 77 13.76 -3.56 10.03
C GLU A 77 14.47 -2.35 10.68
N ALA A 78 15.54 -1.83 10.05
CA ALA A 78 16.28 -0.65 10.50
C ALA A 78 15.50 0.67 10.42
N LYS A 79 14.49 0.79 9.55
CA LYS A 79 13.63 1.99 9.50
C LYS A 79 12.49 1.95 10.51
N LEU A 80 12.03 0.75 10.85
CA LEU A 80 10.98 0.55 11.85
C LEU A 80 11.47 0.93 13.25
N SER A 81 12.72 0.61 13.58
CA SER A 81 13.37 1.03 14.84
C SER A 81 13.64 2.54 14.90
N GLY A 82 14.07 3.16 13.78
CA GLY A 82 14.36 4.59 13.74
C GLY A 82 13.15 5.53 13.81
N SER A 83 11.94 5.05 13.49
CA SER A 83 10.72 5.87 13.52
C SER A 83 10.04 5.99 14.90
N LEU A 84 10.56 5.30 15.91
CA LEU A 84 9.99 5.24 17.25
C LEU A 84 10.16 6.54 18.06
N THR A 85 11.09 7.40 17.65
CA THR A 85 11.50 8.63 18.35
C THR A 85 10.67 9.87 18.04
N VAL A 86 9.66 9.82 17.16
CA VAL A 86 8.84 11.01 16.86
C VAL A 86 7.75 11.17 17.92
N GLU A 87 7.83 12.22 18.74
CA GLU A 87 6.78 12.59 19.70
C GLU A 87 5.52 13.12 18.96
N PRO A 88 4.31 12.73 19.39
CA PRO A 88 3.09 13.30 18.83
C PRO A 88 2.95 14.77 19.24
N ASN A 89 2.68 15.65 18.27
CA ASN A 89 2.40 17.07 18.52
C ASN A 89 1.01 17.22 19.21
N PRO A 90 0.92 17.79 20.43
CA PRO A 90 -0.32 17.88 21.19
C PRO A 90 -1.35 18.86 20.60
N ASN A 91 -0.98 19.70 19.63
CA ASN A 91 -1.81 20.82 19.20
C ASN A 91 -2.79 20.52 18.04
N SER A 92 -2.93 19.27 17.59
CA SER A 92 -3.83 18.92 16.47
C SER A 92 -4.99 18.05 16.92
N LEU A 93 -6.09 18.61 17.46
CA LEU A 93 -7.20 17.78 17.94
C LEU A 93 -8.60 18.30 17.59
N THR A 94 -9.27 17.51 16.74
CA THR A 94 -10.71 17.26 16.72
C THR A 94 -11.09 16.25 17.83
N THR A 95 -12.35 16.23 18.27
CA THR A 95 -12.85 15.40 19.40
C THR A 95 -12.57 13.90 19.28
N VAL A 96 -12.56 13.33 18.07
CA VAL A 96 -12.24 11.90 17.83
C VAL A 96 -10.74 11.61 18.03
N ALA A 97 -9.88 12.56 17.68
CA ALA A 97 -8.44 12.40 17.87
C ALA A 97 -8.06 12.49 19.35
N GLN A 98 -8.87 13.19 20.16
CA GLN A 98 -8.63 13.39 21.59
C GLN A 98 -8.88 12.09 22.39
N ALA A 99 -10.01 11.42 22.16
CA ALA A 99 -10.27 10.09 22.75
C ALA A 99 -9.23 9.03 22.34
N ARG A 100 -8.68 9.14 21.12
CA ARG A 100 -7.60 8.27 20.64
C ARG A 100 -6.27 8.57 21.33
N ASN A 101 -5.98 9.85 21.62
CA ASN A 101 -4.80 10.26 22.37
C ASN A 101 -4.88 9.80 23.83
N ASP A 102 -6.05 9.86 24.47
CA ASP A 102 -6.22 9.38 25.84
C ASP A 102 -6.02 7.86 25.93
N ALA A 103 -6.58 7.11 24.99
CA ALA A 103 -6.37 5.65 24.88
C ALA A 103 -4.89 5.31 24.60
N TYR A 104 -4.19 6.13 23.82
CA TYR A 104 -2.76 5.97 23.55
C TYR A 104 -1.90 6.32 24.77
N ALA A 105 -2.27 7.34 25.53
CA ALA A 105 -1.61 7.71 26.79
C ALA A 105 -1.79 6.65 27.89
N ALA A 106 -2.86 5.84 27.83
CA ALA A 106 -3.04 4.71 28.75
C ALA A 106 -2.12 3.50 28.45
N LEU A 107 -1.49 3.44 27.28
CA LEU A 107 -0.60 2.34 26.90
C LEU A 107 0.79 2.48 27.53
N GLY A 108 1.43 1.35 27.84
CA GLY A 108 2.84 1.32 28.24
C GLY A 108 3.77 1.71 27.08
N GLU A 109 5.01 2.09 27.39
CA GLU A 109 5.98 2.61 26.41
C GLU A 109 6.25 1.65 25.24
N ALA A 110 6.37 0.34 25.53
CA ALA A 110 6.51 -0.69 24.51
C ALA A 110 5.28 -0.79 23.57
N ASP A 111 4.07 -0.70 24.13
CA ASP A 111 2.82 -0.76 23.35
C ASP A 111 2.64 0.51 22.49
N ARG A 112 3.01 1.68 23.02
CA ARG A 112 3.01 2.96 22.27
C ARG A 112 3.96 2.91 21.08
N SER A 113 5.16 2.39 21.30
CA SER A 113 6.17 2.16 20.25
C SER A 113 5.61 1.31 19.10
N LEU A 114 4.96 0.19 19.41
CA LEU A 114 4.31 -0.67 18.40
C LEU A 114 3.22 0.06 17.61
N VAL A 115 2.41 0.89 18.28
CA VAL A 115 1.36 1.68 17.62
C VAL A 115 1.94 2.68 16.62
N LYS A 116 3.06 3.33 16.95
CA LYS A 116 3.77 4.23 16.01
C LYS A 116 4.30 3.46 14.79
N SER A 117 4.96 2.33 15.02
CA SER A 117 5.47 1.49 13.93
C SER A 117 4.35 1.02 13.00
N PHE A 118 3.17 0.72 13.54
CA PHE A 118 2.01 0.33 12.74
C PHE A 118 1.62 1.40 11.71
N ALA A 119 1.57 2.67 12.10
CA ALA A 119 1.21 3.77 11.20
C ALA A 119 2.19 3.91 10.03
N TYR A 120 3.48 3.69 10.29
CA TYR A 120 4.51 3.68 9.26
C TYR A 120 4.35 2.50 8.29
N VAL A 121 4.08 1.30 8.83
CA VAL A 121 3.79 0.09 8.04
C VAL A 121 2.57 0.32 7.15
N GLN A 122 1.49 0.85 7.71
CA GLN A 122 0.26 1.15 6.98
C GLN A 122 0.52 2.14 5.83
N THR A 123 1.21 3.25 6.10
CA THR A 123 1.58 4.23 5.07
C THR A 123 2.42 3.58 3.96
N SER A 124 3.39 2.75 4.33
CA SER A 124 4.25 2.05 3.37
C SER A 124 3.46 1.11 2.44
N TYR A 125 2.48 0.38 2.98
CA TYR A 125 1.56 -0.44 2.17
C TYR A 125 0.75 0.42 1.20
N ILE A 126 0.15 1.52 1.68
CA ILE A 126 -0.69 2.40 0.84
C ILE A 126 0.12 2.98 -0.32
N VAL A 127 1.34 3.47 -0.06
CA VAL A 127 2.23 3.99 -1.10
C VAL A 127 2.58 2.90 -2.11
N THR A 128 2.89 1.69 -1.63
CA THR A 128 3.23 0.54 -2.49
C THR A 128 2.05 0.15 -3.39
N TRP A 129 0.83 0.10 -2.85
CA TRP A 129 -0.37 -0.21 -3.63
C TRP A 129 -0.75 0.88 -4.61
N ALA A 130 -0.62 2.15 -4.25
CA ALA A 130 -0.84 3.27 -5.17
C ALA A 130 0.13 3.21 -6.36
N GLN A 131 1.40 2.86 -6.14
CA GLN A 131 2.36 2.66 -7.22
C GLN A 131 1.98 1.50 -8.14
N GLN A 132 1.41 0.43 -7.60
CA GLN A 132 0.97 -0.74 -8.37
C GLN A 132 -0.32 -0.45 -9.13
N GLU A 133 -1.26 0.27 -8.54
CA GLU A 133 -2.48 0.75 -9.21
C GLU A 133 -2.13 1.69 -10.38
N ALA A 134 -1.12 2.54 -10.23
CA ALA A 134 -0.67 3.42 -11.31
C ALA A 134 -0.28 2.64 -12.58
N ILE A 135 0.18 1.40 -12.46
CA ILE A 135 0.43 0.53 -13.63
C ILE A 135 -0.87 0.24 -14.39
N ALA A 136 -1.97 -0.06 -13.70
CA ALA A 136 -3.28 -0.23 -14.34
C ALA A 136 -3.76 1.04 -15.04
N ILE A 137 -3.54 2.21 -14.41
CA ILE A 137 -3.87 3.52 -15.00
C ILE A 137 -3.06 3.76 -16.28
N LEU A 138 -1.76 3.45 -16.29
CA LEU A 138 -0.94 3.53 -17.51
C LEU A 138 -1.49 2.63 -18.63
N GLY A 139 -1.94 1.42 -18.29
CA GLY A 139 -2.60 0.51 -19.22
C GLY A 139 -3.90 1.06 -19.81
N LEU A 140 -4.71 1.74 -18.99
CA LEU A 140 -5.92 2.43 -19.44
C LEU A 140 -5.58 3.60 -20.36
N MET A 141 -4.62 4.45 -19.97
CA MET A 141 -4.16 5.57 -20.80
C MET A 141 -3.64 5.09 -22.16
N LEU A 142 -2.84 4.03 -22.17
CA LEU A 142 -2.31 3.46 -23.40
C LEU A 142 -3.44 2.97 -24.31
N ALA A 143 -4.46 2.28 -23.78
CA ALA A 143 -5.59 1.85 -24.60
C ALA A 143 -6.44 3.00 -25.14
N ILE A 144 -6.62 4.08 -24.38
CA ILE A 144 -7.33 5.26 -24.87
C ILE A 144 -6.56 5.89 -26.04
N LEU A 145 -5.24 5.99 -25.92
CA LEU A 145 -4.38 6.58 -26.95
C LEU A 145 -4.31 5.70 -28.20
N THR A 146 -4.07 4.40 -28.06
CA THR A 146 -3.93 3.47 -29.20
C THR A 146 -5.27 2.98 -29.74
N ARG A 147 -6.37 3.28 -29.03
CA ARG A 147 -7.70 2.71 -29.26
C ARG A 147 -7.68 1.18 -29.29
N ASP A 148 -6.84 0.57 -28.45
CA ASP A 148 -6.68 -0.88 -28.33
C ASP A 148 -6.69 -1.34 -26.88
N THR A 149 -7.74 -2.06 -26.49
CA THR A 149 -7.94 -2.56 -25.13
C THR A 149 -7.02 -3.72 -24.75
N THR A 150 -6.32 -4.33 -25.72
CA THR A 150 -5.45 -5.49 -25.49
C THR A 150 -4.34 -5.16 -24.50
N ASN A 151 -3.73 -3.98 -24.64
CA ASN A 151 -2.67 -3.53 -23.75
C ASN A 151 -3.19 -3.31 -22.31
N THR A 152 -4.42 -2.82 -22.14
CA THR A 152 -5.01 -2.64 -20.80
C THR A 152 -5.15 -3.95 -20.03
N VAL A 153 -5.40 -5.07 -20.71
CA VAL A 153 -5.47 -6.39 -20.05
C VAL A 153 -4.14 -6.71 -19.39
N LEU A 154 -3.04 -6.57 -20.12
CA LEU A 154 -1.71 -6.95 -19.63
C LEU A 154 -1.28 -6.10 -18.43
N PHE A 155 -1.44 -4.78 -18.51
CA PHE A 155 -1.11 -3.87 -17.41
C PHE A 155 -2.00 -4.12 -16.17
N ASN A 156 -3.30 -4.39 -16.35
CA ASN A 156 -4.18 -4.72 -15.23
C ASN A 156 -3.83 -6.05 -14.58
N LEU A 157 -3.51 -7.08 -15.36
CA LEU A 157 -3.08 -8.37 -14.82
C LEU A 157 -1.81 -8.22 -13.98
N VAL A 158 -0.84 -7.43 -14.46
CA VAL A 158 0.39 -7.13 -13.70
C VAL A 158 0.07 -6.36 -12.43
N ALA A 159 -0.74 -5.30 -12.50
CA ALA A 159 -1.13 -4.51 -11.32
C ALA A 159 -1.84 -5.37 -10.26
N ILE A 160 -2.83 -6.18 -10.67
CA ILE A 160 -3.58 -7.08 -9.79
C ILE A 160 -2.65 -8.14 -9.18
N ALA A 161 -1.74 -8.71 -9.98
CA ALA A 161 -0.77 -9.69 -9.49
C ALA A 161 0.16 -9.08 -8.43
N LEU A 162 0.68 -7.87 -8.66
CA LEU A 162 1.51 -7.17 -7.69
C LEU A 162 0.73 -6.79 -6.42
N LEU A 163 -0.51 -6.31 -6.56
CA LEU A 163 -1.41 -6.03 -5.43
C LEU A 163 -1.69 -7.31 -4.63
N PHE A 164 -1.84 -8.45 -5.29
CA PHE A 164 -2.08 -9.74 -4.63
C PHE A 164 -0.84 -10.24 -3.87
N VAL A 165 0.36 -10.13 -4.48
CA VAL A 165 1.63 -10.45 -3.82
C VAL A 165 1.88 -9.56 -2.60
N THR A 166 1.46 -8.29 -2.66
CA THR A 166 1.62 -7.33 -1.56
C THR A 166 0.43 -7.27 -0.60
N ARG A 167 -0.25 -8.40 -0.40
CA ARG A 167 -1.34 -8.55 0.56
C ARG A 167 -0.92 -8.05 1.97
N PRO A 168 -1.79 -7.32 2.68
CA PRO A 168 -1.48 -6.85 4.02
C PRO A 168 -1.30 -8.02 4.99
N THR A 169 -0.07 -8.19 5.48
CA THR A 169 0.32 -9.18 6.50
C THR A 169 1.04 -8.51 7.68
N PRO A 170 0.38 -7.56 8.37
CA PRO A 170 1.04 -6.76 9.41
C PRO A 170 1.33 -7.55 10.70
N LEU A 171 0.56 -8.60 11.02
CA LEU A 171 0.68 -9.32 12.30
C LEU A 171 2.04 -10.00 12.49
N PRO A 172 2.56 -10.82 11.54
CA PRO A 172 3.88 -11.44 11.69
C PRO A 172 5.03 -10.43 11.79
N LEU A 173 4.91 -9.28 11.12
CA LEU A 173 5.91 -8.22 11.17
C LEU A 173 5.96 -7.55 12.54
N LEU A 174 4.79 -7.27 13.12
CA LEU A 174 4.70 -6.69 14.47
C LEU A 174 5.19 -7.69 15.51
N GLU A 175 4.83 -8.97 15.41
CA GLU A 175 5.32 -10.00 16.34
C GLU A 175 6.84 -10.12 16.33
N ARG A 176 7.48 -10.06 15.15
CA ARG A 176 8.95 -10.05 15.02
C ARG A 176 9.57 -8.80 15.64
N ALA A 177 8.99 -7.62 15.38
CA ALA A 177 9.44 -6.37 15.99
C ALA A 177 9.33 -6.41 17.52
N THR A 178 8.23 -6.97 18.04
CA THR A 178 8.00 -7.11 19.49
C THR A 178 9.03 -8.05 20.12
N LYS A 179 9.31 -9.19 19.49
CA LYS A 179 10.33 -10.14 19.98
C LYS A 179 11.72 -9.49 20.05
N ARG A 180 12.10 -8.69 19.06
CA ARG A 180 13.39 -7.98 19.11
C ARG A 180 13.48 -6.96 20.23
N LEU A 181 12.42 -6.21 20.48
CA LEU A 181 12.41 -5.28 21.61
C LEU A 181 12.49 -6.02 22.96
N GLN A 182 11.92 -7.22 23.05
CA GLN A 182 11.94 -8.03 24.28
C GLN A 182 13.27 -8.77 24.52
N TYR A 183 13.96 -9.20 23.47
CA TYR A 183 15.16 -10.04 23.59
C TYR A 183 16.46 -9.38 23.12
N GLY A 184 16.40 -8.30 22.35
CA GLY A 184 17.55 -7.63 21.76
C GLY A 184 18.06 -6.41 22.55
N GLY A 185 17.44 -6.06 23.68
CA GLY A 185 17.89 -4.98 24.56
C GLY A 185 18.94 -5.40 25.60
N GLY A 186 19.63 -6.53 25.41
CA GLY A 186 20.56 -7.11 26.39
C GLY A 186 22.03 -7.14 25.98
N ASP A 187 22.38 -6.74 24.76
CA ASP A 187 23.74 -6.89 24.19
C ASP A 187 24.39 -5.57 23.73
N ASP A 188 24.05 -4.44 24.36
CA ASP A 188 24.81 -3.18 24.22
C ASP A 188 25.38 -2.72 25.57
#